data_AF-A0A380YRP7-F1
#
_entry.id   AF-A0A380YRP7-F1
#
_cell.length_a   1.000
_cell.length_b   1.000
_cell.length_c   1.000
_cell.angle_alpha   90.00
_cell.angle_beta   90.00
_cell.angle_gamma   90.00
#
_symmetry.space_group_name_H-M   'P 1'
#
loop_
_entity.id
_entity.type
_entity.pdbx_description
1 polymer ?
#
loop_
_entity_poly.entity_id
_entity_poly.type
_entity_poly.pdbx_seq_one_letter_code
_entity_poly.pdbx_strand_id
1 'polypeptide(L)'
;MKSLETMARYKKELTECARNLKLPFLAEHLDEILHEAQEKQQTYSEFLSTCLMRELRDKERRSYLTRLKFAGLPARYDLDLYDFSRTEGIDQRQMRELRELVWIRRTYNLLLVGDSGTGKTFIASGLIHEAVKAGYKAYLLTLEELFVCLKTKEISRPAMKTYKRIMKAQLLAIDDVTLFPLKGEDVLLLFKLVNCVQGKTSLIITASRDLTGWLEMAGDEVCAAALLDRLLYCCEIIRLSGKSYRMENRKTIFSNQQIGTAS
;
A
#
# COMPACT_ATOMS: atom_id res chain seq x y z
N MET A 1 35.56 -33.71 27.47
CA MET A 1 35.52 -32.33 28.02
C MET A 1 36.00 -31.28 27.01
N LYS A 2 37.23 -31.34 26.48
CA LYS A 2 37.76 -30.34 25.52
C LYS A 2 36.91 -30.10 24.25
N SER A 3 36.24 -31.11 23.69
CA SER A 3 35.44 -30.93 22.45
C SER A 3 34.15 -30.12 22.67
N LEU A 4 33.46 -30.34 23.80
CA LEU A 4 32.24 -29.60 24.16
C LEU A 4 32.52 -28.12 24.43
N GLU A 5 33.63 -27.81 25.10
CA GLU A 5 34.08 -26.42 25.32
C GLU A 5 34.42 -25.71 24.01
N THR A 6 35.04 -26.44 23.07
CA THR A 6 35.40 -25.91 21.75
C THR A 6 34.15 -25.63 20.90
N MET A 7 33.17 -26.53 20.90
CA MET A 7 31.89 -26.31 20.20
C MET A 7 31.08 -25.17 20.80
N ALA A 8 31.06 -25.04 22.13
CA ALA A 8 30.39 -23.93 22.81
C ALA A 8 31.03 -22.57 22.46
N ARG A 9 32.36 -22.53 22.31
CA ARG A 9 33.09 -21.35 21.85
C ARG A 9 32.74 -20.98 20.40
N TYR A 10 32.82 -21.93 19.46
CA TYR A 10 32.50 -21.66 18.06
C TYR A 10 31.05 -21.21 17.87
N LYS A 11 30.12 -21.79 18.62
CA LYS A 11 28.73 -21.37 18.62
C LYS A 11 28.57 -19.90 19.02
N LYS A 12 29.25 -19.45 20.09
CA LYS A 12 29.23 -18.03 20.50
C LYS A 12 29.83 -17.12 19.42
N GLU A 13 30.98 -17.49 18.86
CA GLU A 13 31.63 -16.74 17.77
C GLU A 13 30.70 -16.62 16.56
N LEU A 14 30.02 -17.70 16.17
CA LEU A 14 29.04 -17.71 15.08
C LEU A 14 27.85 -16.79 15.35
N THR A 15 27.30 -16.80 16.58
CA THR A 15 26.21 -15.89 16.95
C THR A 15 26.65 -14.42 16.89
N GLU A 16 27.87 -14.10 17.33
CA GLU A 16 28.40 -12.74 17.29
C GLU A 16 28.67 -12.29 15.86
N CYS A 17 29.27 -13.14 15.03
CA CYS A 17 29.42 -12.91 13.59
C CYS A 17 28.06 -12.67 12.92
N ALA A 18 27.05 -13.51 13.23
CA ALA A 18 25.71 -13.36 12.68
C ALA A 18 25.08 -12.00 13.05
N ARG A 19 25.25 -11.54 14.31
CA ARG A 19 24.79 -10.21 14.73
C ARG A 19 25.50 -9.08 13.98
N ASN A 20 26.82 -9.15 13.86
CA ASN A 20 27.63 -8.13 13.17
C ASN A 20 27.33 -8.07 11.66
N LEU A 21 27.03 -9.20 11.04
CA LEU A 21 26.61 -9.31 9.64
C LEU A 21 25.11 -9.01 9.43
N LYS A 22 24.38 -8.64 10.48
CA LYS A 22 22.93 -8.37 10.44
C LYS A 22 22.14 -9.60 9.92
N LEU A 23 22.44 -10.77 10.47
CA LEU A 23 21.75 -12.04 10.26
C LEU A 23 20.99 -12.45 11.55
N PRO A 24 19.95 -11.70 11.95
CA PRO A 24 19.31 -11.92 13.25
C PRO A 24 18.53 -13.23 13.35
N PHE A 25 17.97 -13.78 12.25
CA PHE A 25 17.30 -15.08 12.30
C PHE A 25 18.30 -16.18 12.61
N LEU A 26 19.45 -16.16 11.95
CA LEU A 26 20.55 -17.08 12.22
C LEU A 26 21.08 -16.91 13.65
N ALA A 27 21.21 -15.68 14.15
CA ALA A 27 21.66 -15.43 15.52
C ALA A 27 20.69 -15.94 16.58
N GLU A 28 19.39 -15.95 16.30
CA GLU A 28 18.33 -16.38 17.22
C GLU A 28 18.10 -17.90 17.17
N HIS A 29 18.14 -18.51 15.98
CA HIS A 29 17.79 -19.91 15.76
C HIS A 29 19.01 -20.80 15.43
N LEU A 30 20.23 -20.36 15.73
CA LEU A 30 21.45 -21.11 15.42
C LEU A 30 21.40 -22.54 15.98
N ASP A 31 20.85 -22.71 17.18
CA ASP A 31 20.81 -24.01 17.87
C ASP A 31 19.87 -25.00 17.22
N GLU A 32 18.69 -24.54 16.82
CA GLU A 32 17.72 -25.34 16.09
C GLU A 32 18.30 -25.78 14.75
N ILE A 33 18.98 -24.87 14.04
CA ILE A 33 19.59 -25.15 12.74
C ILE A 33 20.76 -26.14 12.87
N LEU A 34 21.61 -25.98 13.89
CA LEU A 34 22.72 -26.91 14.15
C LEU A 34 22.21 -28.30 14.52
N HIS A 35 21.17 -28.39 15.34
CA HIS A 35 20.58 -29.65 15.73
C HIS A 35 19.95 -30.37 14.54
N GLU A 36 19.16 -29.66 13.73
CA GLU A 36 18.54 -30.21 12.52
C GLU A 36 19.60 -30.69 11.51
N ALA A 37 20.72 -29.97 11.37
CA ALA A 37 21.81 -30.36 10.50
C ALA A 37 22.51 -31.64 10.96
N GLN A 38 22.64 -31.83 12.28
CA GLN A 38 23.19 -33.05 12.87
C GLN A 38 22.26 -34.24 12.66
N GLU A 39 20.96 -34.08 12.89
CA GLU A 39 19.97 -35.14 12.68
C GLU A 39 19.88 -35.57 11.21
N LYS A 40 19.87 -34.59 10.30
CA LYS A 40 19.75 -34.85 8.85
C LYS A 40 21.06 -35.18 8.15
N GLN A 41 22.19 -35.16 8.88
CA GLN A 41 23.53 -35.39 8.34
C GLN A 41 23.82 -34.55 7.08
N GLN A 42 23.45 -33.27 7.11
CA GLN A 42 23.60 -32.39 5.95
C GLN A 42 25.08 -32.23 5.56
N THR A 43 25.35 -32.19 4.25
CA THR A 43 26.66 -31.77 3.74
C THR A 43 26.93 -30.30 4.09
N TYR A 44 28.20 -29.89 4.10
CA TYR A 44 28.57 -28.50 4.42
C TYR A 44 27.88 -27.48 3.50
N SER A 45 27.73 -27.81 2.22
CA SER A 45 27.04 -26.98 1.23
C SER A 45 25.55 -26.86 1.52
N GLU A 46 24.89 -27.97 1.87
CA GLU A 46 23.46 -27.98 2.22
C GLU A 46 23.19 -27.21 3.51
N PHE A 47 24.06 -27.36 4.51
CA PHE A 47 23.97 -26.62 5.76
C PHE A 47 24.08 -25.11 5.53
N LEU A 48 25.13 -24.67 4.84
CA LEU A 48 25.34 -23.25 4.56
C LEU A 48 24.20 -22.66 3.73
N SER A 49 23.75 -23.41 2.72
CA SER A 49 22.60 -23.03 1.89
C SER A 49 21.33 -22.88 2.73
N THR A 50 21.05 -23.82 3.64
CA THR A 50 19.90 -23.79 4.54
C THR A 50 19.94 -22.57 5.45
N CYS A 51 21.09 -22.28 6.09
CA CYS A 51 21.28 -21.11 6.94
C CYS A 51 20.97 -19.81 6.19
N LEU A 52 21.56 -19.62 5.01
CA LEU A 52 21.40 -18.41 4.21
C LEU A 52 19.99 -18.25 3.64
N MET A 53 19.39 -19.34 3.15
CA MET A 53 18.02 -19.30 2.63
C MET A 53 16.99 -18.96 3.71
N ARG A 54 17.14 -19.51 4.93
CA ARG A 54 16.22 -19.19 6.04
C ARG A 54 16.33 -17.74 6.47
N GLU A 55 17.56 -17.23 6.60
CA GLU A 55 17.78 -15.82 6.91
C GLU A 55 17.22 -14.89 5.82
N LEU A 56 17.42 -15.23 4.54
CA LEU A 56 16.88 -14.44 3.44
C LEU A 56 15.35 -14.38 3.48
N ARG A 57 14.68 -15.54 3.63
CA ARG A 57 13.21 -15.62 3.74
C ARG A 57 12.69 -14.81 4.92
N ASP A 58 13.35 -14.88 6.07
CA ASP A 58 12.92 -14.12 7.23
C ASP A 58 13.14 -12.60 7.07
N LYS A 59 14.23 -12.18 6.43
CA LYS A 59 14.46 -10.77 6.05
C LYS A 59 13.38 -10.26 5.10
N GLU A 60 13.06 -11.03 4.06
CA GLU A 60 11.99 -10.69 3.11
C GLU A 60 10.64 -10.58 3.82
N ARG A 61 10.32 -11.56 4.69
CA ARG A 61 9.11 -11.56 5.51
C ARG A 61 9.01 -10.34 6.40
N ARG A 62 10.06 -10.00 7.16
CA ARG A 62 10.08 -8.79 8.01
C ARG A 62 9.95 -7.50 7.22
N SER A 63 10.63 -7.43 6.07
CA SER A 63 10.55 -6.30 5.14
C SER A 63 9.12 -6.13 4.61
N TYR A 64 8.48 -7.23 4.19
CA TYR A 64 7.07 -7.27 3.77
C TYR A 64 6.12 -6.83 4.88
N LEU A 65 6.21 -7.43 6.08
CA LEU A 65 5.36 -7.07 7.22
C LEU A 65 5.51 -5.60 7.61
N THR A 66 6.73 -5.06 7.53
CA THR A 66 6.99 -3.64 7.79
C THR A 66 6.31 -2.76 6.75
N ARG A 67 6.45 -3.08 5.46
CA ARG A 67 5.75 -2.33 4.40
C ARG A 67 4.24 -2.42 4.55
N LEU A 68 3.70 -3.61 4.81
CA LEU A 68 2.28 -3.86 5.01
C LEU A 68 1.72 -3.04 6.18
N LYS A 69 2.41 -3.03 7.32
CA LYS A 69 2.05 -2.21 8.48
C LYS A 69 1.95 -0.73 8.16
N PHE A 70 2.83 -0.23 7.30
CA PHE A 70 2.86 1.19 6.93
C PHE A 70 1.98 1.54 5.73
N ALA A 71 1.44 0.56 5.01
CA ALA A 71 0.71 0.75 3.76
C ALA A 71 -0.64 1.47 3.91
N GLY A 72 -1.17 1.58 5.13
CA GLY A 72 -2.45 2.28 5.38
C GLY A 72 -3.68 1.54 4.85
N LEU A 73 -3.59 0.21 4.67
CA LEU A 73 -4.66 -0.60 4.09
C LEU A 73 -5.88 -0.72 5.05
N PRO A 74 -7.12 -0.65 4.52
CA PRO A 74 -8.33 -0.91 5.29
C PRO A 74 -8.48 -2.40 5.62
N ALA A 75 -9.60 -2.81 6.24
CA ALA A 75 -9.85 -4.22 6.55
C ALA A 75 -10.11 -5.10 5.30
N ARG A 76 -10.55 -4.50 4.19
CA ARG A 76 -10.87 -5.21 2.94
C ARG A 76 -10.09 -4.59 1.78
N TYR A 77 -9.13 -5.34 1.23
CA TYR A 77 -8.26 -4.92 0.13
C TYR A 77 -7.91 -6.07 -0.82
N ASP A 78 -8.44 -7.27 -0.60
CA ASP A 78 -8.05 -8.43 -1.40
C ASP A 78 -8.75 -8.40 -2.77
N LEU A 79 -8.00 -8.12 -3.84
CA LEU A 79 -8.54 -8.05 -5.20
C LEU A 79 -9.13 -9.38 -5.68
N ASP A 80 -8.76 -10.51 -5.08
CA ASP A 80 -9.36 -11.81 -5.44
C ASP A 80 -10.84 -11.88 -5.06
N LEU A 81 -11.30 -11.02 -4.15
CA LEU A 81 -12.70 -10.87 -3.75
C LEU A 81 -13.46 -9.82 -4.58
N TYR A 82 -12.84 -9.24 -5.63
CA TYR A 82 -13.52 -8.28 -6.49
C TYR A 82 -14.57 -8.96 -7.38
N ASP A 83 -15.80 -8.45 -7.34
CA ASP A 83 -16.92 -8.98 -8.11
C ASP A 83 -17.17 -8.14 -9.37
N PHE A 84 -16.70 -8.64 -10.51
CA PHE A 84 -16.83 -8.01 -11.83
C PHE A 84 -18.28 -7.97 -12.35
N SER A 85 -19.21 -8.72 -11.76
CA SER A 85 -20.61 -8.72 -12.19
C SER A 85 -21.41 -7.52 -11.68
N ARG A 86 -20.89 -6.82 -10.65
CA ARG A 86 -21.63 -5.77 -9.93
C ARG A 86 -21.31 -4.35 -10.37
N THR A 87 -20.11 -4.17 -10.92
CA THR A 87 -19.58 -2.85 -11.28
C THR A 87 -19.09 -2.91 -12.72
N GLU A 88 -19.54 -1.97 -13.53
CA GLU A 88 -19.02 -1.76 -14.87
C GLU A 88 -17.83 -0.80 -14.80
N GLY A 89 -16.92 -0.88 -15.78
CA GLY A 89 -15.81 0.06 -15.93
C GLY A 89 -14.41 -0.53 -15.80
N ILE A 90 -14.28 -1.71 -15.18
CA ILE A 90 -13.04 -2.49 -15.21
C ILE A 90 -13.37 -3.97 -15.42
N ASP A 91 -12.82 -4.54 -16.49
CA ASP A 91 -12.98 -5.97 -16.76
C ASP A 91 -11.88 -6.80 -16.09
N GLN A 92 -12.03 -8.13 -16.14
CA GLN A 92 -11.08 -9.06 -15.53
C GLN A 92 -9.69 -9.00 -16.18
N ARG A 93 -9.61 -8.66 -17.48
CA ARG A 93 -8.35 -8.54 -18.20
C ARG A 93 -7.59 -7.30 -17.75
N GLN A 94 -8.24 -6.14 -17.74
CA GLN A 94 -7.69 -4.88 -17.26
C GLN A 94 -7.24 -5.00 -15.81
N MET A 95 -8.03 -5.65 -14.94
CA MET A 95 -7.62 -5.90 -13.55
C MET A 95 -6.34 -6.74 -13.48
N ARG A 96 -6.22 -7.80 -14.28
CA ARG A 96 -4.99 -8.61 -14.34
C ARG A 96 -3.80 -7.77 -14.80
N GLU A 97 -3.95 -6.97 -15.85
CA GLU A 97 -2.90 -6.07 -16.36
C GLU A 97 -2.47 -5.06 -15.29
N LEU A 98 -3.39 -4.50 -14.51
CA LEU A 98 -3.05 -3.62 -13.39
C LEU A 98 -2.31 -4.34 -12.26
N ARG A 99 -2.67 -5.59 -11.96
CA ARG A 99 -2.01 -6.43 -10.93
C ARG A 99 -0.59 -6.84 -11.30
N GLU A 100 -0.20 -6.77 -12.57
CA GLU A 100 1.19 -6.97 -13.00
C GLU A 100 2.12 -5.80 -12.62
N LEU A 101 1.55 -4.65 -12.23
CA LEU A 101 2.27 -3.46 -11.75
C LEU A 101 3.28 -2.87 -12.75
N VAL A 102 3.19 -3.24 -14.03
CA VAL A 102 4.08 -2.72 -15.10
C VAL A 102 3.95 -1.21 -15.20
N TRP A 103 2.74 -0.68 -15.00
CA TRP A 103 2.43 0.74 -15.00
C TRP A 103 3.18 1.51 -13.90
N ILE A 104 3.47 0.89 -12.74
CA ILE A 104 4.26 1.51 -11.67
C ILE A 104 5.69 1.80 -12.14
N ARG A 105 6.30 0.85 -12.86
CA ARG A 105 7.67 0.99 -13.40
C ARG A 105 7.77 2.11 -14.44
N ARG A 106 6.68 2.36 -15.17
CA ARG A 106 6.57 3.43 -16.16
C ARG A 106 6.06 4.74 -15.56
N THR A 107 5.86 4.79 -14.24
CA THR A 107 5.35 5.96 -13.50
C THR A 107 4.03 6.51 -14.03
N TYR A 108 3.14 5.60 -14.45
CA TYR A 108 1.76 5.94 -14.83
C TYR A 108 0.89 6.12 -13.58
N ASN A 109 -0.05 7.05 -13.65
CA ASN A 109 -1.06 7.30 -12.64
C ASN A 109 -2.36 6.56 -13.00
N LEU A 110 -3.17 6.27 -11.99
CA LEU A 110 -4.53 5.78 -12.15
C LEU A 110 -5.50 6.76 -11.51
N LEU A 111 -6.56 7.11 -12.23
CA LEU A 111 -7.66 7.88 -11.70
C LEU A 111 -8.91 7.01 -11.70
N LEU A 112 -9.39 6.65 -10.51
CA LEU A 112 -10.60 5.86 -10.30
C LEU A 112 -11.75 6.82 -10.01
N VAL A 113 -12.71 6.92 -10.94
CA VAL A 113 -13.86 7.84 -10.84
C VAL A 113 -15.16 7.04 -10.76
N GLY A 114 -16.13 7.50 -9.97
CA GLY A 114 -17.47 6.89 -9.93
C GLY A 114 -18.21 7.11 -8.61
N ASP A 115 -19.45 6.66 -8.51
CA ASP A 115 -20.29 6.90 -7.33
C ASP A 115 -19.83 6.19 -6.05
N SER A 116 -20.37 6.61 -4.90
CA SER A 116 -20.00 6.00 -3.61
C SER A 116 -20.35 4.51 -3.55
N GLY A 117 -19.34 3.69 -3.24
CA GLY A 117 -19.51 2.24 -3.09
C GLY A 117 -19.39 1.43 -4.38
N THR A 118 -18.90 2.01 -5.48
CA THR A 118 -18.53 1.29 -6.73
C THR A 118 -17.17 0.57 -6.67
N GLY A 119 -16.49 0.56 -5.52
CA GLY A 119 -15.25 -0.21 -5.32
C GLY A 119 -13.93 0.54 -5.62
N LYS A 120 -13.93 1.84 -5.91
CA LYS A 120 -12.70 2.64 -6.11
C LYS A 120 -11.63 2.42 -5.04
N THR A 121 -11.97 2.67 -3.77
CA THR A 121 -11.08 2.49 -2.62
C THR A 121 -10.61 1.03 -2.49
N PHE A 122 -11.47 0.07 -2.83
CA PHE A 122 -11.13 -1.35 -2.77
C PHE A 122 -10.07 -1.72 -3.82
N ILE A 123 -10.25 -1.25 -5.06
CA ILE A 123 -9.26 -1.43 -6.13
C ILE A 123 -7.95 -0.74 -5.76
N ALA A 124 -8.00 0.52 -5.32
CA ALA A 124 -6.81 1.26 -4.90
C ALA A 124 -6.06 0.53 -3.77
N SER A 125 -6.77 0.10 -2.73
CA SER A 125 -6.20 -0.64 -1.61
C SER A 125 -5.59 -1.97 -2.05
N GLY A 126 -6.24 -2.68 -2.95
CA GLY A 126 -5.74 -3.95 -3.44
C GLY A 126 -4.51 -3.82 -4.33
N LEU A 127 -4.45 -2.78 -5.17
CA LEU A 127 -3.24 -2.48 -5.94
C LEU A 127 -2.06 -2.07 -5.03
N ILE A 128 -2.34 -1.34 -3.94
CA ILE A 128 -1.33 -1.05 -2.90
C ILE A 128 -0.84 -2.36 -2.27
N HIS A 129 -1.74 -3.30 -1.97
CA HIS A 129 -1.37 -4.60 -1.39
C HIS A 129 -0.49 -5.42 -2.33
N GLU A 130 -0.84 -5.51 -3.62
CA GLU A 130 -0.03 -6.19 -4.62
C GLU A 130 1.35 -5.52 -4.78
N ALA A 131 1.41 -4.18 -4.75
CA ALA A 131 2.67 -3.46 -4.78
C ALA A 131 3.55 -3.76 -3.55
N VAL A 132 2.96 -3.82 -2.35
CA VAL A 132 3.68 -4.18 -1.12
C VAL A 132 4.24 -5.61 -1.18
N LYS A 133 3.45 -6.57 -1.68
CA LYS A 133 3.85 -7.96 -1.92
C LYS A 133 5.03 -8.02 -2.89
N ALA A 134 4.98 -7.26 -3.98
CA ALA A 134 6.04 -7.17 -4.98
C ALA A 134 7.30 -6.40 -4.53
N GLY A 135 7.33 -5.88 -3.30
CA GLY A 135 8.52 -5.21 -2.75
C GLY A 135 8.49 -3.69 -2.79
N TYR A 136 7.49 -3.07 -3.42
CA TYR A 136 7.40 -1.63 -3.57
C TYR A 136 7.02 -0.94 -2.27
N LYS A 137 7.57 0.26 -2.05
CA LYS A 137 7.09 1.17 -1.01
C LYS A 137 5.80 1.83 -1.49
N ALA A 138 4.66 1.26 -1.07
CA ALA A 138 3.34 1.70 -1.46
C ALA A 138 2.51 2.10 -0.23
N TYR A 139 1.76 3.21 -0.34
CA TYR A 139 0.97 3.77 0.76
C TYR A 139 -0.39 4.25 0.27
N LEU A 140 -1.44 4.00 1.06
CA LEU A 140 -2.76 4.58 0.95
C LEU A 140 -2.93 5.62 2.06
N LEU A 141 -3.40 6.80 1.71
CA LEU A 141 -3.77 7.87 2.64
C LEU A 141 -5.08 8.49 2.17
N THR A 142 -5.92 8.94 3.10
CA THR A 142 -7.00 9.84 2.72
C THR A 142 -6.43 11.22 2.37
N LEU A 143 -7.17 11.98 1.58
CA LEU A 143 -6.83 13.37 1.29
C LEU A 143 -6.64 14.20 2.58
N GLU A 144 -7.49 13.98 3.59
CA GLU A 144 -7.43 14.68 4.87
C GLU A 144 -6.13 14.36 5.64
N GLU A 145 -5.77 13.08 5.75
CA GLU A 145 -4.53 12.64 6.37
C GLU A 145 -3.30 13.24 5.67
N LEU A 146 -3.36 13.31 4.34
CA LEU A 146 -2.32 13.94 3.54
C LEU A 146 -2.20 15.43 3.86
N PHE A 147 -3.29 16.18 3.94
CA PHE A 147 -3.23 17.60 4.30
C PHE A 147 -2.72 17.83 5.71
N VAL A 148 -3.18 17.06 6.69
CA VAL A 148 -2.66 17.11 8.06
C VAL A 148 -1.13 16.90 8.03
N CYS A 149 -0.66 15.91 7.28
CA CYS A 149 0.76 15.66 7.11
C CYS A 149 1.49 16.84 6.46
N LEU A 150 1.00 17.37 5.34
CA LEU A 150 1.66 18.43 4.58
C LEU A 150 1.72 19.75 5.35
N LYS A 151 0.64 20.12 6.05
CA LYS A 151 0.53 21.37 6.82
C LYS A 151 1.37 21.35 8.10
N THR A 152 1.50 20.19 8.74
CA THR A 152 2.15 20.09 10.06
C THR A 152 3.58 19.51 10.02
N LYS A 153 4.12 19.14 8.85
CA LYS A 153 5.43 18.47 8.75
C LYS A 153 6.58 19.21 9.44
N GLU A 154 6.61 20.54 9.43
CA GLU A 154 7.71 21.32 10.02
C GLU A 154 7.67 21.35 11.56
N ILE A 155 6.49 21.14 12.16
CA ILE A 155 6.28 21.23 13.61
C ILE A 155 6.00 19.88 14.28
N SER A 156 5.55 18.88 13.51
CA SER A 156 5.17 17.56 14.00
C SER A 156 6.15 16.48 13.52
N ARG A 157 6.89 15.88 14.46
CA ARG A 157 7.81 14.77 14.16
C ARG A 157 7.10 13.58 13.48
N PRO A 158 5.90 13.14 13.93
CA PRO A 158 5.13 12.13 13.19
C PRO A 158 4.81 12.53 11.75
N ALA A 159 4.37 13.77 11.52
CA ALA A 159 4.06 14.26 10.18
C ALA A 159 5.31 14.28 9.28
N MET A 160 6.46 14.75 9.78
CA MET A 160 7.73 14.70 9.04
C MET A 160 8.14 13.27 8.67
N LYS A 161 7.90 12.29 9.57
CA LYS A 161 8.16 10.87 9.26
C LYS A 161 7.25 10.36 8.14
N THR A 162 5.97 10.71 8.16
CA THR A 162 5.03 10.35 7.09
C THR A 162 5.41 11.02 5.77
N TYR A 163 5.72 12.31 5.79
CA TYR A 163 6.21 13.04 4.61
C TYR A 163 7.45 12.39 4.00
N LYS A 164 8.45 12.02 4.81
CA LYS A 164 9.65 11.31 4.33
C LYS A 164 9.35 9.93 3.74
N ARG A 165 8.28 9.25 4.19
CA ARG A 165 7.81 7.99 3.58
C ARG A 165 7.17 8.24 2.23
N ILE A 166 6.26 9.22 2.14
CA ILE A 166 5.61 9.66 0.90
C ILE A 166 6.65 10.00 -0.17
N MET A 167 7.66 10.81 0.18
CA MET A 167 8.73 11.20 -0.75
C MET A 167 9.62 10.05 -1.23
N LYS A 168 9.58 8.89 -0.56
CA LYS A 168 10.30 7.66 -0.94
C LYS A 168 9.37 6.60 -1.52
N ALA A 169 8.08 6.90 -1.67
CA ALA A 169 7.10 5.98 -2.19
C ALA A 169 7.31 5.76 -3.69
N GLN A 170 7.03 4.55 -4.15
CA GLN A 170 6.97 4.22 -5.57
C GLN A 170 5.52 4.20 -6.06
N LEU A 171 4.59 4.01 -5.14
CA LEU A 171 3.15 4.10 -5.37
C LEU A 171 2.49 4.84 -4.20
N LEU A 172 1.65 5.83 -4.48
CA LEU A 172 0.85 6.53 -3.50
C LEU A 172 -0.61 6.58 -3.95
N ALA A 173 -1.50 6.01 -3.15
CA ALA A 173 -2.93 6.15 -3.34
C ALA A 173 -3.49 7.24 -2.42
N ILE A 174 -4.21 8.19 -3.02
CA ILE A 174 -4.91 9.27 -2.32
C ILE A 174 -6.41 9.02 -2.47
N ASP A 175 -7.05 8.67 -1.35
CA ASP A 175 -8.46 8.29 -1.32
C ASP A 175 -9.38 9.50 -1.05
N ASP A 176 -10.55 9.48 -1.68
CA ASP A 176 -11.70 10.37 -1.49
C ASP A 176 -11.39 11.87 -1.72
N VAL A 177 -10.75 12.19 -2.85
CA VAL A 177 -10.28 13.57 -3.10
C VAL A 177 -11.42 14.57 -3.37
N THR A 178 -12.60 14.11 -3.79
CA THR A 178 -13.77 14.97 -4.06
C THR A 178 -14.78 15.02 -2.92
N LEU A 179 -14.43 14.52 -1.73
CA LEU A 179 -15.38 14.49 -0.61
C LEU A 179 -15.65 15.90 -0.05
N PHE A 180 -14.71 16.83 -0.18
CA PHE A 180 -14.81 18.20 0.35
C PHE A 180 -14.24 19.24 -0.62
N PRO A 181 -14.79 20.47 -0.64
CA PRO A 181 -14.23 21.57 -1.44
C PRO A 181 -12.81 21.92 -0.97
N LEU A 182 -11.91 22.12 -1.94
CA LEU A 182 -10.52 22.43 -1.68
C LEU A 182 -10.31 23.94 -1.60
N LYS A 183 -9.65 24.41 -0.54
CA LYS A 183 -9.23 25.82 -0.47
C LYS A 183 -8.06 26.05 -1.44
N GLY A 184 -7.85 27.29 -1.90
CA GLY A 184 -6.73 27.61 -2.79
C GLY A 184 -5.36 27.18 -2.23
N GLU A 185 -5.14 27.34 -0.92
CA GLU A 185 -3.93 26.85 -0.23
C GLU A 185 -3.76 25.33 -0.32
N ASP A 186 -4.86 24.58 -0.25
CA ASP A 186 -4.88 23.12 -0.31
C ASP A 186 -4.51 22.63 -1.72
N VAL A 187 -5.05 23.29 -2.75
CA VAL A 187 -4.69 23.03 -4.16
C VAL A 187 -3.20 23.27 -4.39
N LEU A 188 -2.65 24.37 -3.84
CA LEU A 188 -1.23 24.67 -3.96
C LEU A 188 -0.35 23.62 -3.24
N LEU A 189 -0.78 23.10 -2.09
CA LEU A 189 -0.08 22.03 -1.39
C LEU A 189 -0.06 20.72 -2.19
N LEU A 190 -1.21 20.33 -2.77
CA LEU A 190 -1.29 19.16 -3.66
C LEU A 190 -0.41 19.35 -4.90
N PHE A 191 -0.48 20.53 -5.53
CA PHE A 191 0.36 20.87 -6.67
C PHE A 191 1.84 20.68 -6.38
N LYS A 192 2.31 21.24 -5.25
CA LYS A 192 3.71 21.09 -4.82
C LYS A 192 4.08 19.63 -4.59
N LEU A 193 3.19 18.83 -4.01
CA LEU A 193 3.43 17.40 -3.82
C LEU A 193 3.52 16.66 -5.16
N VAL A 194 2.51 16.81 -6.02
CA VAL A 194 2.44 16.14 -7.34
C VAL A 194 3.68 16.49 -8.17
N ASN A 195 4.06 17.77 -8.21
CA ASN A 195 5.24 18.22 -8.92
C ASN A 195 6.55 17.60 -8.36
N CYS A 196 6.64 17.38 -7.04
CA CYS A 196 7.81 16.73 -6.43
C CYS A 196 7.95 15.25 -6.81
N VAL A 197 6.82 14.55 -6.95
CA VAL A 197 6.77 13.09 -7.15
C VAL A 197 6.59 12.69 -8.62
N GLN A 198 6.29 13.65 -9.49
CA GLN A 198 6.12 13.43 -10.93
C GLN A 198 7.32 12.70 -11.54
N GLY A 199 7.04 11.67 -12.34
CA GLY A 199 8.04 10.83 -12.97
C GLY A 199 8.84 9.91 -12.03
N LYS A 200 8.55 9.91 -10.73
CA LYS A 200 9.25 9.07 -9.72
C LYS A 200 8.30 8.14 -8.97
N THR A 201 7.08 8.59 -8.72
CA THR A 201 6.05 7.88 -7.96
C THR A 201 4.79 7.82 -8.79
N SER A 202 4.19 6.64 -8.87
CA SER A 202 2.88 6.47 -9.49
C SER A 202 1.80 6.88 -8.50
N LEU A 203 0.76 7.55 -8.96
CA LEU A 203 -0.37 7.98 -8.14
C LEU A 203 -1.61 7.17 -8.45
N ILE A 204 -2.36 6.77 -7.43
CA ILE A 204 -3.77 6.36 -7.57
C ILE A 204 -4.59 7.45 -6.92
N ILE A 205 -5.58 7.98 -7.63
CA ILE A 205 -6.52 8.97 -7.09
C ILE A 205 -7.91 8.39 -7.18
N THR A 206 -8.66 8.43 -6.07
CA THR A 206 -10.09 8.08 -6.09
C THR A 206 -10.94 9.35 -6.00
N ALA A 207 -11.96 9.41 -6.84
CA ALA A 207 -12.87 10.55 -6.92
C ALA A 207 -14.32 10.05 -7.05
N SER A 208 -15.23 10.67 -6.29
CA SER A 208 -16.67 10.48 -6.37
C SER A 208 -17.35 11.31 -7.47
N ARG A 209 -16.66 12.34 -7.98
CA ARG A 209 -17.14 13.21 -9.05
C ARG A 209 -16.12 13.28 -10.17
N ASP A 210 -16.60 13.66 -11.35
CA ASP A 210 -15.73 13.93 -12.50
C ASP A 210 -14.75 15.08 -12.22
N LEU A 211 -13.64 15.06 -12.97
CA LEU A 211 -12.54 16.03 -12.87
C LEU A 211 -12.98 17.48 -13.13
N THR A 212 -14.07 17.70 -13.86
CA THR A 212 -14.64 19.04 -14.06
C THR A 212 -15.08 19.66 -12.74
N GLY A 213 -15.58 18.86 -11.80
CA GLY A 213 -15.91 19.31 -10.45
C GLY A 213 -14.69 19.73 -9.63
N TRP A 214 -13.47 19.28 -9.96
CA TRP A 214 -12.27 19.73 -9.26
C TRP A 214 -11.94 21.20 -9.55
N LEU A 215 -12.17 21.67 -10.79
CA LEU A 215 -11.96 23.06 -11.16
C LEU A 215 -12.95 23.98 -10.43
N GLU A 216 -14.22 23.58 -10.39
CA GLU A 216 -15.28 24.32 -9.68
C GLU A 216 -15.08 24.35 -8.16
N MET A 217 -14.52 23.27 -7.59
CA MET A 217 -14.23 23.17 -6.16
C MET A 217 -12.95 23.90 -5.76
N ALA A 218 -12.08 24.21 -6.71
CA ALA A 218 -10.83 24.90 -6.45
C ALA A 218 -11.05 26.41 -6.47
N GLY A 219 -10.76 27.08 -5.35
CA GLY A 219 -10.83 28.55 -5.28
C GLY A 219 -9.83 29.30 -6.18
N ASP A 220 -8.93 28.59 -6.87
CA ASP A 220 -7.96 29.12 -7.83
C ASP A 220 -7.91 28.22 -9.07
N GLU A 221 -8.63 28.62 -10.12
CA GLU A 221 -8.79 27.86 -11.37
C GLU A 221 -7.45 27.62 -12.09
N VAL A 222 -6.49 28.55 -11.98
CA VAL A 222 -5.19 28.45 -12.67
C VAL A 222 -4.35 27.36 -12.01
N CYS A 223 -4.24 27.38 -10.68
CA CYS A 223 -3.52 26.34 -9.94
C CYS A 223 -4.18 24.96 -10.12
N ALA A 224 -5.52 24.91 -10.14
CA ALA A 224 -6.26 23.67 -10.33
C ALA A 224 -6.05 23.07 -11.73
N ALA A 225 -6.10 23.90 -12.78
CA ALA A 225 -5.79 23.46 -14.14
C ALA A 225 -4.36 22.92 -14.26
N ALA A 226 -3.38 23.60 -13.64
CA ALA A 226 -1.98 23.16 -13.66
C ALA A 226 -1.73 21.87 -12.85
N LEU A 227 -2.53 21.61 -11.81
CA LEU A 227 -2.52 20.36 -11.06
C LEU A 227 -3.12 19.22 -11.90
N LEU A 228 -4.27 19.44 -12.52
CA LEU A 228 -4.93 18.45 -13.37
C LEU A 228 -4.06 18.07 -14.58
N ASP A 229 -3.45 19.04 -15.24
CA ASP A 229 -2.50 18.80 -16.34
C ASP A 229 -1.39 17.81 -15.94
N ARG A 230 -0.75 18.04 -14.79
CA ARG A 230 0.31 17.14 -14.27
C ARG A 230 -0.19 15.76 -13.89
N LEU A 231 -1.39 15.68 -13.30
CA LEU A 231 -1.98 14.41 -12.91
C LEU A 231 -2.35 13.57 -14.12
N LEU A 232 -2.92 14.19 -15.15
CA LEU A 232 -3.50 13.54 -16.32
C LEU A 232 -2.48 13.25 -17.44
N TYR A 233 -1.30 13.86 -17.42
CA TYR A 233 -0.27 13.68 -18.46
C TYR A 233 0.09 12.21 -18.73
N CYS A 234 0.29 11.40 -17.68
CA CYS A 234 0.48 9.95 -17.79
C CYS A 234 -0.51 9.24 -16.88
N CYS A 235 -1.80 9.27 -17.21
CA CYS A 235 -2.84 8.71 -16.37
C CYS A 235 -3.84 7.86 -17.15
N GLU A 236 -4.18 6.69 -16.59
CA GLU A 236 -5.33 5.91 -17.04
C GLU A 236 -6.56 6.29 -16.19
N ILE A 237 -7.67 6.64 -16.85
CA ILE A 237 -8.92 7.01 -16.19
C ILE A 237 -9.89 5.83 -16.24
N ILE A 238 -10.19 5.27 -15.07
CA ILE A 238 -11.10 4.13 -14.93
C ILE A 238 -12.40 4.63 -14.30
N ARG A 239 -13.47 4.61 -15.08
CA ARG A 239 -14.81 5.07 -14.69
C ARG A 239 -15.64 3.89 -14.22
N LEU A 240 -15.89 3.81 -12.93
CA LEU A 240 -16.67 2.75 -12.30
C LEU A 240 -18.12 3.18 -12.12
N SER A 241 -19.04 2.44 -12.73
CA SER A 241 -20.49 2.62 -12.59
C SER A 241 -21.12 1.36 -12.00
N GLY A 242 -22.21 1.52 -11.24
CA GLY A 242 -22.91 0.39 -10.64
C GLY A 242 -23.58 0.74 -9.33
N LYS A 243 -24.30 -0.24 -8.76
CA LYS A 243 -24.96 -0.07 -7.47
C LYS A 243 -23.93 -0.06 -6.34
N SER A 244 -24.25 0.69 -5.27
CA SER A 244 -23.37 0.79 -4.12
C SER A 244 -23.28 -0.55 -3.38
N TYR A 245 -22.08 -1.14 -3.34
CA TYR A 245 -21.82 -2.39 -2.61
C TYR A 245 -22.23 -2.29 -1.14
N ARG A 246 -21.99 -1.12 -0.53
CA ARG A 246 -22.28 -0.87 0.90
C ARG A 246 -23.79 -0.87 1.18
N MET A 247 -24.60 -0.34 0.26
CA MET A 247 -26.05 -0.28 0.42
C MET A 247 -26.70 -1.65 0.21
N GLU A 248 -26.21 -2.43 -0.75
CA GLU A 248 -26.71 -3.79 -0.99
C GLU A 248 -26.34 -4.74 0.15
N ASN A 249 -25.18 -4.57 0.76
CA ASN A 249 -24.73 -5.37 1.91
C ASN A 249 -25.00 -4.66 3.25
N ARG A 250 -25.96 -3.73 3.29
CA ARG A 250 -26.31 -2.98 4.51
C ARG A 250 -26.81 -3.96 5.57
N LYS A 251 -26.09 -4.06 6.67
CA LYS A 251 -26.53 -4.82 7.85
C LYS A 251 -27.32 -3.92 8.79
N THR A 252 -28.48 -4.37 9.23
CA THR A 252 -29.25 -3.70 10.29
C THR A 252 -29.06 -4.46 11.60
N ILE A 253 -28.90 -3.71 12.69
CA ILE A 253 -28.76 -4.30 14.04
C ILE A 253 -30.13 -4.78 14.54
N PHE A 254 -31.19 -4.11 14.11
CA PHE A 254 -32.57 -4.51 14.34
C PHE A 254 -33.12 -5.13 13.05
N SER A 255 -33.57 -6.38 13.13
CA SER A 255 -34.49 -6.91 12.14
C SER A 255 -35.78 -6.10 12.23
N ASN A 256 -36.27 -5.55 11.11
CA ASN A 256 -37.53 -4.83 11.11
C ASN A 256 -38.62 -5.72 11.75
N GLN A 257 -39.14 -5.31 12.90
CA GLN A 257 -40.51 -5.63 13.25
C GLN A 257 -41.35 -5.11 12.08
N GLN A 258 -42.07 -6.02 11.43
CA GLN A 258 -43.02 -5.69 10.39
C GLN A 258 -43.89 -4.53 10.89
N ILE A 259 -43.78 -3.37 10.25
CA ILE A 259 -44.87 -2.40 10.31
C ILE A 259 -45.99 -3.08 9.54
N GLY A 260 -46.89 -3.72 10.29
CA GLY A 260 -48.14 -4.23 9.79
C GLY A 260 -48.84 -3.09 9.07
N THR A 261 -49.01 -3.24 7.76
CA THR A 261 -50.01 -2.50 7.00
C THR A 261 -51.35 -2.86 7.60
N ALA A 262 -51.88 -1.97 8.46
CA ALA A 262 -53.29 -1.96 8.79
C ALA A 262 -54.05 -1.64 7.50
N SER A 263 -54.99 -2.53 7.19
CA SER A 263 -56.11 -2.38 6.27
C SER A 263 -56.86 -1.07 6.42
#